data_AF-A0A9D2UYU5-F1
#
_entry.id   AF-A0A9D2UYU5-F1
#
_cell.length_a   1.000
_cell.length_b   1.000
_cell.length_c   1.000
_cell.angle_alpha   90.00
_cell.angle_beta   90.00
_cell.angle_gamma   90.00
#
_symmetry.space_group_name_H-M   'P 1'
#
loop_
_entity.id
_entity.type
_entity.pdbx_description
1 polymer ?
#
loop_
_entity_poly.entity_id
_entity_poly.type
_entity_poly.pdbx_seq_one_letter_code
_entity_poly.pdbx_strand_id
1 'polypeptide(L)'
;MMDILDQVKTPQGRVPVCDACVTGRPEAQGGNDSFSGSEPCFRFTLASPNDVAADARLRRLDATLEDVAFIDSASLLDVARGIGPLFGASCTESLQDWQSAAEVARATVMMQEVVNGAKPLSMLRGADSTEGFGGLVAKTLVCGGRDGSRGGNGSDSADGFAMYALSFPVDARREGGYVSALPRMPWFRKFASEEDGFNYVFANIDDYQEDGAFLSIVLLSFKREITSADFVAMLLCFCENGDQAQSVMASIARERFEAIDVPEGQDAFGLLEREGMPVAIEAELAEEDVPQLAKLVQGIVSLHLQGATVDLFRASEEDGFLAFDSALAYLWYGFARKLGQIRVGYCQQCGKPFSLAGHRGIPKRFCSDACKTKAKNERQRKLVQEVRNRFVAGESVDAIVRACYPGEAHGVAAKKVRVLLHRWVQLRHMVEEGVALGDEALANRCVGEGVCTLEEVDMVRRRCAAKNKSPKLLQ
;
A
#
# COMPACT_ATOMS: atom_id res chain seq x y z
N MET A 1 -23.25 5.18 -9.81
CA MET A 1 -22.28 4.09 -10.06
C MET A 1 -21.71 4.40 -11.42
N MET A 2 -20.47 4.86 -11.44
CA MET A 2 -19.94 5.62 -12.54
C MET A 2 -19.33 4.69 -13.59
N ASP A 3 -19.65 4.98 -14.83
CA ASP A 3 -19.24 4.25 -16.03
C ASP A 3 -17.79 4.65 -16.40
N ILE A 4 -16.87 4.43 -15.45
CA ILE A 4 -15.52 5.04 -15.42
C ILE A 4 -14.60 4.53 -16.53
N LEU A 5 -14.99 3.48 -17.24
CA LEU A 5 -14.18 2.94 -18.31
C LEU A 5 -14.44 3.74 -19.56
N ASP A 6 -13.59 4.74 -19.70
CA ASP A 6 -13.20 5.37 -20.93
C ASP A 6 -12.69 4.33 -21.94
N GLN A 7 -13.59 3.63 -22.65
CA GLN A 7 -13.15 2.43 -23.37
C GLN A 7 -12.44 2.81 -24.68
N VAL A 8 -13.06 3.51 -25.63
CA VAL A 8 -12.31 4.03 -26.79
C VAL A 8 -12.60 5.51 -27.01
N LYS A 9 -11.54 6.33 -27.07
CA LYS A 9 -11.61 7.75 -27.45
C LYS A 9 -11.90 7.87 -28.95
N THR A 10 -13.00 8.53 -29.30
CA THR A 10 -13.38 8.87 -30.68
C THR A 10 -13.54 10.39 -30.83
N PRO A 11 -13.52 10.94 -32.05
CA PRO A 11 -13.82 12.37 -32.26
C PRO A 11 -15.18 12.81 -31.71
N GLN A 12 -16.13 11.89 -31.59
CA GLN A 12 -17.50 12.13 -31.11
C GLN A 12 -17.67 11.92 -29.60
N GLY A 13 -16.60 11.58 -28.88
CA GLY A 13 -16.65 11.25 -27.45
C GLY A 13 -16.12 9.85 -27.17
N ARG A 14 -16.46 9.29 -26.01
CA ARG A 14 -15.98 7.97 -25.58
C ARG A 14 -17.06 6.91 -25.78
N VAL A 15 -16.69 5.77 -26.34
CA VAL A 15 -17.62 4.69 -26.69
C VAL A 15 -17.25 3.43 -25.90
N PRO A 16 -18.22 2.76 -25.23
CA PRO A 16 -17.98 1.51 -24.53
C PRO A 16 -17.71 0.35 -25.49
N VAL A 17 -17.09 -0.70 -24.98
CA VAL A 17 -16.68 -1.92 -25.67
C VAL A 17 -17.44 -3.10 -25.07
N CYS A 18 -17.99 -3.96 -25.93
CA CYS A 18 -18.78 -5.12 -25.52
C CYS A 18 -18.02 -6.46 -25.60
N ASP A 19 -16.95 -6.55 -26.41
CA ASP A 19 -16.12 -7.75 -26.53
C ASP A 19 -14.68 -7.43 -26.97
N ALA A 20 -13.77 -8.39 -26.80
CA ALA A 20 -12.40 -8.36 -27.32
C ALA A 20 -12.04 -9.70 -27.99
N CYS A 21 -11.27 -9.64 -29.08
CA CYS A 21 -10.70 -10.80 -29.75
C CYS A 21 -9.22 -10.57 -30.13
N VAL A 22 -8.47 -11.66 -30.28
CA VAL A 22 -7.08 -11.60 -30.78
C VAL A 22 -7.08 -11.67 -32.30
N THR A 23 -6.28 -10.83 -32.93
CA THR A 23 -6.11 -10.74 -34.38
C THR A 23 -4.63 -10.73 -34.71
N GLY A 24 -4.23 -11.28 -35.87
CA GLY A 24 -2.83 -11.59 -36.19
C GLY A 24 -2.46 -13.04 -35.84
N ARG A 25 -1.63 -13.68 -36.66
CA ARG A 25 -1.19 -15.07 -36.43
C ARG A 25 0.13 -15.06 -35.64
N PRO A 26 0.24 -15.80 -34.52
CA PRO A 26 1.54 -16.09 -33.95
C PRO A 26 2.29 -17.01 -34.92
N GLU A 27 3.53 -16.65 -35.28
CA GLU A 27 4.37 -17.51 -36.13
C GLU A 27 4.61 -18.84 -35.41
N ALA A 28 4.16 -19.94 -36.03
CA ALA A 28 4.72 -21.25 -35.72
C ALA A 28 6.10 -21.31 -36.39
N GLN A 29 7.17 -21.47 -35.60
CA GLN A 29 8.51 -21.72 -36.11
C GLN A 29 8.48 -22.92 -37.07
N GLY A 30 8.58 -22.64 -38.37
CA GLY A 30 8.46 -23.68 -39.39
C GLY A 30 8.54 -23.12 -40.81
N GLY A 31 9.77 -22.90 -41.27
CA GLY A 31 10.17 -23.03 -42.67
C GLY A 31 9.71 -21.93 -43.63
N ASN A 32 10.69 -21.13 -44.06
CA ASN A 32 10.78 -20.40 -45.34
C ASN A 32 9.47 -20.26 -46.13
N ASP A 33 8.73 -19.18 -45.86
CA ASP A 33 8.05 -18.42 -46.91
C ASP A 33 7.78 -17.01 -46.38
N SER A 34 8.15 -16.01 -47.19
CA SER A 34 8.01 -14.59 -46.89
C SER A 34 6.54 -14.21 -46.92
N PHE A 35 5.90 -14.21 -45.75
CA PHE A 35 4.56 -13.66 -45.55
C PHE A 35 4.58 -12.64 -44.41
N SER A 36 4.11 -11.43 -44.71
CA SER A 36 3.87 -10.37 -43.74
C SER A 36 2.77 -10.80 -42.75
N GLY A 37 3.16 -11.50 -41.69
CA GLY A 37 2.28 -11.75 -40.56
C GLY A 37 2.00 -10.44 -39.84
N SER A 38 0.73 -10.01 -39.80
CA SER A 38 0.34 -8.87 -38.97
C SER A 38 0.56 -9.23 -37.50
N GLU A 39 1.27 -8.38 -36.76
CA GLU A 39 1.53 -8.54 -35.33
C GLU A 39 0.26 -8.84 -34.53
N PRO A 40 0.34 -9.69 -33.48
CA PRO A 40 -0.80 -10.01 -32.66
C PRO A 40 -1.31 -8.77 -31.91
N CYS A 41 -2.60 -8.47 -32.08
CA CYS A 41 -3.27 -7.34 -31.46
C CYS A 41 -4.61 -7.78 -30.86
N PHE A 42 -5.01 -7.13 -29.77
CA PHE A 42 -6.39 -7.13 -29.34
C PHE A 42 -7.22 -6.20 -30.22
N ARG A 43 -8.38 -6.68 -30.66
CA ARG A 43 -9.41 -5.89 -31.32
C ARG A 43 -10.65 -5.84 -30.45
N PHE A 44 -11.08 -4.63 -30.13
CA PHE A 44 -12.21 -4.33 -29.27
C PHE A 44 -13.44 -4.00 -30.10
N THR A 45 -14.55 -4.64 -29.77
CA THR A 45 -15.84 -4.40 -30.45
C THR A 45 -16.59 -3.32 -29.69
N LEU A 46 -16.85 -2.19 -30.36
CA LEU A 46 -17.61 -1.08 -29.78
C LEU A 46 -19.08 -1.47 -29.59
N ALA A 47 -19.66 -1.08 -28.46
CA ALA A 47 -21.07 -1.26 -28.19
C ALA A 47 -21.92 -0.32 -29.07
N SER A 48 -23.02 -0.84 -29.62
CA SER A 48 -24.01 -0.02 -30.32
C SER A 48 -24.96 0.66 -29.32
N PRO A 49 -25.68 1.72 -29.73
CA PRO A 49 -26.68 2.37 -28.88
C PRO A 49 -27.76 1.42 -28.34
N ASN A 50 -28.07 0.34 -29.08
CA ASN A 50 -29.03 -0.68 -28.67
C ASN A 50 -28.46 -1.62 -27.58
N ASP A 51 -27.14 -1.83 -27.57
CA ASP A 51 -26.47 -2.67 -26.57
C ASP A 51 -26.41 -1.98 -25.21
N VAL A 52 -26.18 -0.67 -25.20
CA VAL A 52 -26.14 0.16 -23.97
C VAL A 52 -27.52 0.24 -23.30
N ALA A 53 -28.62 0.19 -24.06
CA ALA A 53 -29.97 0.22 -23.54
C ALA A 53 -30.45 -1.14 -22.98
N ALA A 54 -29.86 -2.25 -23.45
CA ALA A 54 -30.24 -3.61 -23.08
C ALA A 54 -29.44 -4.17 -21.89
N ASP A 55 -28.24 -3.63 -21.63
CA ASP A 55 -27.33 -4.20 -20.64
C ASP A 55 -26.93 -3.18 -19.55
N ALA A 56 -27.34 -3.46 -18.31
CA ALA A 56 -26.81 -2.78 -17.11
C ALA A 56 -25.38 -3.25 -16.75
N ARG A 57 -24.76 -4.11 -17.57
CA ARG A 57 -23.36 -4.58 -17.43
C ARG A 57 -22.38 -3.67 -18.16
N LEU A 58 -22.43 -2.39 -17.87
CA LEU A 58 -21.25 -1.56 -18.01
C LEU A 58 -20.13 -2.24 -17.22
N ARG A 59 -19.14 -2.76 -17.95
CA ARG A 59 -18.07 -3.61 -17.42
C ARG A 59 -17.46 -2.93 -16.21
N ARG A 60 -17.50 -3.61 -15.07
CA ARG A 60 -16.83 -3.11 -13.86
C ARG A 60 -15.39 -3.55 -13.91
N LEU A 61 -14.50 -2.61 -13.67
CA LEU A 61 -13.08 -2.89 -13.49
C LEU A 61 -12.88 -3.51 -12.11
N ASP A 62 -13.21 -4.79 -11.95
CA ASP A 62 -12.85 -5.56 -10.75
C ASP A 62 -11.38 -6.02 -10.80
N ALA A 63 -10.70 -5.79 -11.93
CA ALA A 63 -9.29 -6.07 -12.10
C ALA A 63 -8.41 -5.07 -11.35
N THR A 64 -7.30 -5.57 -10.85
CA THR A 64 -6.26 -4.82 -10.14
C THR A 64 -4.97 -4.79 -10.96
N LEU A 65 -4.06 -3.89 -10.62
CA LEU A 65 -2.76 -3.83 -11.28
C LEU A 65 -2.01 -5.16 -11.13
N GLU A 66 -2.18 -5.83 -10.00
CA GLU A 66 -1.60 -7.15 -9.72
C GLU A 66 -2.13 -8.23 -10.67
N ASP A 67 -3.39 -8.14 -11.10
CA ASP A 67 -3.96 -9.07 -12.09
C ASP A 67 -3.29 -8.89 -13.44
N VAL A 68 -2.93 -7.66 -13.84
CA VAL A 68 -2.16 -7.40 -15.08
C VAL A 68 -0.70 -7.80 -14.93
N ALA A 69 -0.10 -7.53 -13.77
CA ALA A 69 1.31 -7.81 -13.50
C ALA A 69 1.69 -9.30 -13.64
N PHE A 70 0.84 -10.20 -13.13
CA PHE A 70 1.15 -11.64 -13.06
C PHE A 70 0.32 -12.51 -14.00
N ILE A 71 -0.38 -11.91 -14.96
CA ILE A 71 -1.15 -12.67 -15.91
C ILE A 71 -0.26 -13.49 -16.85
N ASP A 72 -0.72 -14.69 -17.17
CA ASP A 72 -0.16 -15.45 -18.28
C ASP A 72 -0.59 -14.82 -19.61
N SER A 73 0.33 -14.78 -20.57
CA SER A 73 0.08 -14.32 -21.94
C SER A 73 -1.16 -14.96 -22.58
N ALA A 74 -1.44 -16.23 -22.28
CA ALA A 74 -2.62 -16.96 -22.75
C ALA A 74 -3.94 -16.44 -22.16
N SER A 75 -3.88 -15.80 -21.00
CA SER A 75 -5.04 -15.28 -20.25
C SER A 75 -5.25 -13.77 -20.44
N LEU A 76 -4.35 -13.07 -21.13
CA LEU A 76 -4.48 -11.63 -21.41
C LEU A 76 -5.81 -11.28 -22.10
N LEU A 77 -6.33 -12.18 -22.95
CA LEU A 77 -7.61 -11.98 -23.62
C LEU A 77 -8.79 -11.92 -22.63
N ASP A 78 -8.77 -12.72 -21.57
CA ASP A 78 -9.86 -12.72 -20.59
C ASP A 78 -9.86 -11.43 -19.77
N VAL A 79 -8.68 -10.89 -19.46
CA VAL A 79 -8.57 -9.55 -18.88
C VAL A 79 -9.05 -8.51 -19.86
N ALA A 80 -8.57 -8.50 -21.12
CA ALA A 80 -9.04 -7.57 -22.15
C ALA A 80 -10.56 -7.62 -22.36
N ARG A 81 -11.19 -8.80 -22.22
CA ARG A 81 -12.64 -8.95 -22.24
C ARG A 81 -13.33 -8.41 -20.99
N GLY A 82 -12.68 -8.48 -19.83
CA GLY A 82 -13.20 -7.97 -18.56
C GLY A 82 -13.08 -6.45 -18.44
N ILE A 83 -11.89 -5.91 -18.72
CA ILE A 83 -11.56 -4.49 -18.52
C ILE A 83 -11.76 -3.63 -19.76
N GLY A 84 -11.76 -4.23 -20.95
CA GLY A 84 -11.69 -3.50 -22.20
C GLY A 84 -10.24 -3.12 -22.59
N PRO A 85 -10.07 -2.09 -23.44
CA PRO A 85 -8.75 -1.58 -23.82
C PRO A 85 -8.01 -0.96 -22.64
N LEU A 86 -6.70 -1.20 -22.57
CA LEU A 86 -5.83 -0.76 -21.50
C LEU A 86 -5.42 0.70 -21.66
N PHE A 87 -5.20 1.15 -22.91
CA PHE A 87 -4.77 2.50 -23.27
C PHE A 87 -5.94 3.36 -23.77
N GLY A 88 -6.89 2.76 -24.50
CA GLY A 88 -8.14 3.39 -24.90
C GLY A 88 -8.03 4.45 -26.01
N ALA A 89 -6.86 4.55 -26.66
CA ALA A 89 -6.62 5.45 -27.79
C ALA A 89 -7.22 4.93 -29.11
N SER A 90 -7.39 3.62 -29.23
CA SER A 90 -7.85 2.93 -30.44
C SER A 90 -8.72 1.72 -30.09
N CYS A 91 -9.51 1.24 -31.05
CA CYS A 91 -10.20 -0.05 -30.96
C CYS A 91 -9.26 -1.26 -31.16
N THR A 92 -7.97 -1.02 -31.41
CA THR A 92 -6.95 -2.06 -31.51
C THR A 92 -5.73 -1.70 -30.68
N GLU A 93 -5.24 -2.64 -29.88
CA GLU A 93 -4.04 -2.47 -29.06
C GLU A 93 -3.07 -3.63 -29.29
N SER A 94 -1.77 -3.35 -29.35
CA SER A 94 -0.74 -4.37 -29.58
C SER A 94 -0.63 -5.30 -28.37
N LEU A 95 -0.45 -6.60 -28.62
CA LEU A 95 -0.18 -7.54 -27.54
C LEU A 95 1.19 -7.27 -26.90
N GLN A 96 2.15 -6.75 -27.68
CA GLN A 96 3.47 -6.34 -27.17
C GLN A 96 3.37 -5.16 -26.21
N ASP A 97 2.57 -4.15 -26.52
CA ASP A 97 2.34 -3.01 -25.62
C ASP A 97 1.72 -3.45 -24.28
N TRP A 98 0.77 -4.40 -24.34
CA TRP A 98 0.19 -5.01 -23.14
C TRP A 98 1.23 -5.76 -22.32
N GLN A 99 2.15 -6.47 -22.97
CA GLN A 99 3.27 -7.15 -22.31
C GLN A 99 4.22 -6.16 -21.65
N SER A 100 4.63 -5.09 -22.35
CA SER A 100 5.47 -4.03 -21.77
C SER A 100 4.81 -3.39 -20.54
N ALA A 101 3.51 -3.08 -20.60
CA ALA A 101 2.77 -2.56 -19.45
C ALA A 101 2.72 -3.56 -18.29
N ALA A 102 2.52 -4.86 -18.58
CA ALA A 102 2.51 -5.92 -17.58
C ALA A 102 3.88 -6.13 -16.93
N GLU A 103 4.98 -6.02 -17.68
CA GLU A 103 6.34 -6.14 -17.17
C GLU A 103 6.67 -5.01 -16.19
N VAL A 104 6.35 -3.77 -16.54
CA VAL A 104 6.55 -2.62 -15.65
C VAL A 104 5.68 -2.74 -14.39
N ALA A 105 4.42 -3.17 -14.54
CA ALA A 105 3.54 -3.46 -13.41
C ALA A 105 4.10 -4.57 -12.51
N ARG A 106 4.58 -5.67 -13.10
CA ARG A 106 5.21 -6.79 -12.38
C ARG A 106 6.42 -6.37 -11.58
N ALA A 107 7.32 -5.63 -12.21
CA ALA A 107 8.51 -5.11 -11.55
C ALA A 107 8.14 -4.25 -10.33
N THR A 108 7.16 -3.37 -10.52
CA THR A 108 6.72 -2.43 -9.47
C THR A 108 6.01 -3.13 -8.32
N VAL A 109 5.13 -4.10 -8.61
CA VAL A 109 4.48 -4.91 -7.57
C VAL A 109 5.51 -5.74 -6.81
N MET A 110 6.47 -6.36 -7.50
CA MET A 110 7.53 -7.14 -6.85
C MET A 110 8.40 -6.26 -5.95
N MET A 111 8.82 -5.08 -6.42
CA MET A 111 9.54 -4.10 -5.61
C MET A 111 8.72 -3.70 -4.38
N GLN A 112 7.41 -3.44 -4.55
CA GLN A 112 6.56 -3.08 -3.42
C GLN A 112 6.40 -4.22 -2.41
N GLU A 113 6.31 -5.48 -2.84
CA GLU A 113 6.27 -6.63 -1.95
C GLU A 113 7.56 -6.78 -1.15
N VAL A 114 8.71 -6.46 -1.74
CA VAL A 114 10.00 -6.40 -1.05
C VAL A 114 10.04 -5.24 -0.05
N VAL A 115 9.62 -4.04 -0.46
CA VAL A 115 9.50 -2.86 0.42
C VAL A 115 8.59 -3.13 1.62
N ASN A 116 7.53 -3.91 1.42
CA ASN A 116 6.62 -4.34 2.49
C ASN A 116 7.17 -5.48 3.37
N GLY A 117 8.35 -6.03 3.05
CA GLY A 117 8.94 -7.19 3.71
C GLY A 117 8.16 -8.49 3.51
N ALA A 118 7.32 -8.57 2.47
CA ALA A 118 6.58 -9.78 2.09
C ALA A 118 7.43 -10.74 1.26
N LYS A 119 8.36 -10.21 0.45
CA LYS A 119 9.33 -10.97 -0.34
C LYS A 119 10.78 -10.58 0.03
N PRO A 120 11.76 -11.48 -0.13
CA PRO A 120 13.16 -11.17 0.15
C PRO A 120 13.76 -10.25 -0.92
N LEU A 121 14.73 -9.42 -0.52
CA LEU A 121 15.44 -8.48 -1.40
C LEU A 121 16.16 -9.18 -2.57
N SER A 122 16.56 -10.44 -2.39
CA SER A 122 17.20 -11.24 -3.43
C SER A 122 16.36 -11.43 -4.69
N MET A 123 15.02 -11.25 -4.63
CA MET A 123 14.17 -11.32 -5.82
C MET A 123 14.36 -10.12 -6.76
N LEU A 124 14.93 -9.02 -6.28
CA LEU A 124 15.27 -7.85 -7.11
C LEU A 124 16.72 -7.90 -7.62
N ARG A 125 17.53 -8.80 -7.06
CA ARG A 125 18.92 -9.02 -7.47
C ARG A 125 18.97 -9.90 -8.71
N GLY A 126 20.01 -9.74 -9.52
CA GLY A 126 20.29 -10.66 -10.61
C GLY A 126 20.60 -12.01 -10.01
N ALA A 127 19.99 -13.07 -10.55
CA ALA A 127 20.49 -14.40 -10.23
C ALA A 127 21.87 -14.55 -10.88
N ASP A 128 22.83 -15.10 -10.13
CA ASP A 128 24.03 -15.73 -10.71
C ASP A 128 23.58 -16.95 -11.53
N SER A 129 22.93 -16.72 -12.66
CA SER A 129 22.44 -17.79 -13.53
C SER A 129 22.76 -17.47 -14.97
N THR A 130 23.32 -18.49 -15.60
CA THR A 130 23.71 -18.68 -17.00
C THR A 130 22.62 -18.42 -18.07
N GLU A 131 21.51 -17.77 -17.71
CA GLU A 131 20.39 -17.42 -18.60
C GLU A 131 20.06 -15.92 -18.47
N GLY A 132 20.97 -15.07 -18.94
CA GLY A 132 20.66 -13.85 -19.71
C GLY A 132 19.92 -12.65 -19.09
N PHE A 133 19.27 -12.74 -17.92
CA PHE A 133 18.60 -11.59 -17.32
C PHE A 133 19.29 -11.18 -16.01
N GLY A 134 20.06 -10.08 -16.09
CA GLY A 134 20.56 -9.36 -14.93
C GLY A 134 19.43 -8.93 -13.99
N GLY A 135 19.77 -8.51 -12.77
CA GLY A 135 18.78 -8.16 -11.74
C GLY A 135 17.75 -7.15 -12.17
N LEU A 136 16.55 -7.26 -11.61
CA LEU A 136 15.43 -6.35 -11.91
C LEU A 136 15.77 -4.88 -11.61
N VAL A 137 16.57 -4.63 -10.58
CA VAL A 137 17.07 -3.29 -10.24
C VAL A 137 18.59 -3.32 -10.16
N ALA A 138 19.25 -2.58 -11.05
CA ALA A 138 20.68 -2.37 -11.01
C ALA A 138 21.01 -1.24 -10.04
N LYS A 139 21.99 -1.44 -9.16
CA LYS A 139 22.50 -0.40 -8.24
C LYS A 139 23.94 -0.04 -8.59
N THR A 140 24.20 1.26 -8.65
CA THR A 140 25.53 1.81 -8.91
C THR A 140 25.83 2.88 -7.88
N LEU A 141 27.02 2.84 -7.29
CA LEU A 141 27.54 3.91 -6.45
C LEU A 141 28.43 4.82 -7.29
N VAL A 142 28.13 6.11 -7.30
CA VAL A 142 28.88 7.12 -8.04
C VAL A 142 29.66 7.97 -7.04
N CYS A 143 30.99 7.93 -7.15
CA CYS A 143 31.91 8.65 -6.27
C CYS A 143 32.77 9.65 -7.06
N GLY A 144 33.15 10.77 -6.43
CA GLY A 144 34.08 11.74 -7.02
C GLY A 144 35.49 11.16 -7.22
N GLY A 145 36.15 11.52 -8.33
CA GLY A 145 37.37 10.86 -8.83
C GLY A 145 38.68 11.12 -8.09
N ARG A 146 38.69 11.86 -6.97
CA ARG A 146 39.95 12.29 -6.31
C ARG A 146 40.59 11.27 -5.37
N ASP A 147 39.86 10.27 -4.88
CA ASP A 147 40.35 9.33 -3.84
C ASP A 147 40.86 7.98 -4.38
N GLY A 148 41.41 7.95 -5.61
CA GLY A 148 42.01 6.75 -6.20
C GLY A 148 43.39 6.34 -5.65
N SER A 149 43.89 6.92 -4.55
CA SER A 149 45.28 6.65 -4.09
C SER A 149 45.54 6.67 -2.58
N ARG A 150 44.54 6.39 -1.74
CA ARG A 150 44.81 5.98 -0.35
C ARG A 150 43.91 4.83 0.08
N GLY A 151 44.47 3.63 0.02
CA GLY A 151 43.98 2.51 0.82
C GLY A 151 43.99 2.92 2.29
N GLY A 152 42.81 3.21 2.82
CA GLY A 152 42.59 3.60 4.20
C GLY A 152 41.24 3.06 4.64
N ASN A 153 41.27 2.16 5.62
CA ASN A 153 40.08 1.64 6.28
C ASN A 153 39.18 2.79 6.77
N GLY A 154 37.91 2.75 6.36
CA GLY A 154 36.73 3.31 7.02
C GLY A 154 36.83 4.74 7.58
N SER A 155 36.22 5.72 6.90
CA SER A 155 35.19 6.63 7.46
C SER A 155 34.90 7.80 6.51
N ASP A 156 33.63 7.95 6.14
CA ASP A 156 32.95 9.23 5.89
C ASP A 156 33.58 10.32 4.98
N SER A 157 34.05 10.01 3.75
CA SER A 157 34.23 11.03 2.69
C SER A 157 33.03 11.13 1.71
N ALA A 158 31.86 11.22 2.32
CA ALA A 158 30.67 12.08 2.09
C ALA A 158 30.24 12.72 0.73
N ASP A 159 30.85 12.53 -0.44
CA ASP A 159 30.43 13.28 -1.67
C ASP A 159 30.10 12.39 -2.89
N GLY A 160 29.43 11.25 -2.67
CA GLY A 160 28.88 10.39 -3.72
C GLY A 160 27.37 10.22 -3.64
N PHE A 161 26.77 9.67 -4.69
CA PHE A 161 25.34 9.34 -4.75
C PHE A 161 25.11 7.90 -5.20
N ALA A 162 23.96 7.35 -4.85
CA ALA A 162 23.53 6.03 -5.30
C ALA A 162 22.54 6.18 -6.47
N MET A 163 22.70 5.34 -7.48
CA MET A 163 21.84 5.24 -8.64
C MET A 163 21.17 3.86 -8.66
N TYR A 164 19.86 3.85 -8.91
CA TYR A 164 19.06 2.63 -9.07
C TYR A 164 18.35 2.69 -10.41
N ALA A 165 18.57 1.71 -11.28
CA ALA A 165 18.07 1.72 -12.64
C ALA A 165 17.22 0.49 -12.95
N LEU A 166 16.13 0.71 -13.71
CA LEU A 166 15.37 -0.32 -14.41
C LEU A 166 15.31 0.03 -15.90
N SER A 167 15.25 -0.99 -16.74
CA SER A 167 15.03 -0.85 -18.18
C SER A 167 14.03 -1.90 -18.65
N PHE A 168 13.10 -1.47 -19.51
CA PHE A 168 12.04 -2.33 -20.04
C PHE A 168 11.94 -2.17 -21.56
N PRO A 169 11.88 -3.26 -22.33
CA PRO A 169 11.66 -3.17 -23.77
C PRO A 169 10.24 -2.62 -24.04
N VAL A 170 10.14 -1.66 -24.96
CA VAL A 170 8.88 -1.01 -25.35
C VAL A 170 8.82 -0.78 -26.85
N ASP A 171 7.61 -0.68 -27.41
CA ASP A 171 7.42 -0.21 -28.78
C ASP A 171 7.12 1.30 -28.77
N ALA A 172 8.12 2.09 -29.17
CA ALA A 172 8.00 3.55 -29.28
C ALA A 172 7.49 4.02 -30.66
N ARG A 173 7.36 3.12 -31.65
CA ARG A 173 7.02 3.48 -33.04
C ARG A 173 5.51 3.55 -33.26
N ARG A 174 4.72 2.96 -32.37
CA ARG A 174 3.27 2.84 -32.50
C ARG A 174 2.52 3.93 -31.73
N GLU A 175 1.73 4.70 -32.47
CA GLU A 175 0.78 5.65 -31.86
C GLU A 175 -0.35 4.89 -31.15
N GLY A 176 -0.69 5.36 -29.94
CA GLY A 176 -1.76 4.77 -29.12
C GLY A 176 -1.39 3.50 -28.37
N GLY A 177 -0.10 3.10 -28.37
CA GLY A 177 0.45 2.02 -27.55
C GLY A 177 0.84 2.45 -26.13
N TYR A 178 1.66 1.64 -25.44
CA TYR A 178 2.04 1.88 -24.05
C TYR A 178 2.83 3.18 -23.88
N VAL A 179 3.80 3.44 -24.75
CA VAL A 179 4.61 4.67 -24.71
C VAL A 179 3.75 5.93 -24.92
N SER A 180 2.70 5.84 -25.75
CA SER A 180 1.76 6.95 -25.97
C SER A 180 0.87 7.23 -24.75
N ALA A 181 0.71 6.27 -23.84
CA ALA A 181 -0.02 6.45 -22.58
C ALA A 181 0.83 7.09 -21.48
N LEU A 182 2.15 7.19 -21.67
CA LEU A 182 3.07 7.85 -20.76
C LEU A 182 3.09 9.38 -21.01
N PRO A 183 3.49 10.19 -20.02
CA PRO A 183 3.69 11.61 -20.23
C PRO A 183 4.82 11.89 -21.21
N ARG A 184 4.90 13.13 -21.69
CA ARG A 184 5.98 13.57 -22.56
C ARG A 184 7.33 13.34 -21.88
N MET A 185 8.20 12.63 -22.58
CA MET A 185 9.56 12.30 -22.15
C MET A 185 10.56 13.37 -22.60
N PRO A 186 11.68 13.58 -21.88
CA PRO A 186 12.04 12.93 -20.62
C PRO A 186 11.16 13.40 -19.46
N TRP A 187 10.91 12.51 -18.51
CA TRP A 187 10.11 12.75 -17.32
C TRP A 187 10.98 12.83 -16.06
N PHE A 188 10.56 13.64 -15.09
CA PHE A 188 11.29 13.85 -13.85
C PHE A 188 10.37 14.08 -12.64
N ARG A 189 10.77 13.56 -11.47
CA ARG A 189 10.15 13.88 -10.18
C ARG A 189 11.16 13.90 -9.04
N LYS A 190 11.08 14.95 -8.20
CA LYS A 190 11.84 15.09 -6.95
C LYS A 190 11.03 14.61 -5.76
N PHE A 191 11.66 13.82 -4.90
CA PHE A 191 11.18 13.45 -3.57
C PHE A 191 12.21 13.92 -2.55
N ALA A 192 11.86 14.90 -1.72
CA ALA A 192 12.73 15.37 -0.65
C ALA A 192 12.07 15.11 0.71
N SER A 193 12.82 14.54 1.64
CA SER A 193 12.41 14.31 3.03
C SER A 193 13.62 14.53 3.93
N GLU A 194 13.39 15.02 5.15
CA GLU A 194 14.45 15.13 6.16
C GLU A 194 15.04 13.76 6.54
N GLU A 195 14.22 12.69 6.47
CA GLU A 195 14.63 11.33 6.83
C GLU A 195 15.26 10.55 5.66
N ASP A 196 14.74 10.72 4.43
CA ASP A 196 15.15 9.93 3.25
C ASP A 196 16.14 10.65 2.32
N GLY A 197 16.53 11.89 2.65
CA GLY A 197 17.38 12.73 1.82
C GLY A 197 16.70 13.23 0.54
N PHE A 198 17.51 13.48 -0.50
CA PHE A 198 17.10 14.03 -1.78
C PHE A 198 17.12 12.95 -2.85
N ASN A 199 15.93 12.59 -3.34
CA ASN A 199 15.73 11.52 -4.29
C ASN A 199 15.13 12.08 -5.58
N TYR A 200 15.69 11.69 -6.73
CA TYR A 200 15.28 12.18 -8.03
C TYR A 200 15.01 11.00 -8.96
N VAL A 201 13.78 10.86 -9.44
CA VAL A 201 13.41 9.84 -10.41
C VAL A 201 13.34 10.47 -11.79
N PHE A 202 14.05 9.87 -12.73
CA PHE A 202 14.02 10.19 -14.16
C PHE A 202 13.43 9.01 -14.92
N ALA A 203 12.67 9.30 -15.97
CA ALA A 203 12.29 8.30 -16.94
C ALA A 203 12.50 8.83 -18.36
N ASN A 204 13.00 7.99 -19.25
CA ASN A 204 13.20 8.32 -20.65
C ASN A 204 12.89 7.12 -21.55
N ILE A 205 12.66 7.40 -22.84
CA ILE A 205 12.64 6.38 -23.88
C ILE A 205 13.93 6.48 -24.68
N ASP A 206 14.73 5.43 -24.62
CA ASP A 206 15.98 5.32 -25.36
C ASP A 206 15.76 4.40 -26.57
N ASP A 207 15.91 4.92 -27.79
CA ASP A 207 15.75 4.14 -29.03
C ASP A 207 17.12 3.72 -29.56
N TYR A 208 17.49 2.47 -29.30
CA TYR A 208 18.72 1.88 -29.82
C TYR A 208 18.39 1.23 -31.17
N GLN A 209 18.97 1.74 -32.26
CA GLN A 209 18.58 1.35 -33.62
C GLN A 209 18.60 -0.17 -33.88
N GLU A 210 19.47 -0.91 -33.20
CA GLU A 210 19.62 -2.36 -33.33
C GLU A 210 18.81 -3.16 -32.28
N ASP A 211 18.69 -2.66 -31.04
CA ASP A 211 18.07 -3.38 -29.92
C ASP A 211 16.61 -2.99 -29.65
N GLY A 212 16.10 -1.97 -30.35
CA GLY A 212 14.77 -1.42 -30.15
C GLY A 212 14.70 -0.33 -29.08
N ALA A 213 13.48 0.08 -28.75
CA ALA A 213 13.26 1.14 -27.77
C ALA A 213 13.11 0.58 -26.35
N PHE A 214 13.64 1.29 -25.37
CA PHE A 214 13.59 0.93 -23.96
C PHE A 214 13.06 2.07 -23.11
N LEU A 215 12.19 1.75 -22.16
CA LEU A 215 11.82 2.64 -21.07
C LEU A 215 12.84 2.50 -19.94
N SER A 216 13.71 3.48 -19.81
CA SER A 216 14.69 3.58 -18.73
C SER A 216 14.11 4.40 -17.58
N ILE A 217 14.14 3.86 -16.36
CA ILE A 217 13.70 4.55 -15.14
C ILE A 217 14.84 4.52 -14.13
N VAL A 218 15.30 5.70 -13.73
CA VAL A 218 16.48 5.85 -12.86
C VAL A 218 16.15 6.70 -11.65
N LEU A 219 16.44 6.19 -10.45
CA LEU A 219 16.43 6.93 -9.19
C LEU A 219 17.86 7.30 -8.79
N LEU A 220 18.08 8.60 -8.54
CA LEU A 220 19.32 9.13 -7.95
C LEU A 220 19.05 9.55 -6.51
N SER A 221 19.83 9.02 -5.57
CA SER A 221 19.69 9.25 -4.13
C SER A 221 20.91 9.98 -3.58
N PHE A 222 20.67 11.19 -3.07
CA PHE A 222 21.67 12.08 -2.48
C PHE A 222 21.39 12.34 -1.00
N LYS A 223 22.45 12.46 -0.20
CA LYS A 223 22.34 12.89 1.20
C LYS A 223 22.04 14.39 1.35
N ARG A 224 22.49 15.19 0.38
CA ARG A 224 22.30 16.65 0.32
C ARG A 224 21.63 17.04 -0.99
N GLU A 225 21.17 18.28 -1.09
CA GLU A 225 20.65 18.78 -2.35
C GLU A 225 21.73 18.72 -3.44
N ILE A 226 21.28 18.45 -4.68
CA ILE A 226 22.15 18.24 -5.83
C ILE A 226 22.91 19.53 -6.16
N THR A 227 24.23 19.43 -6.35
CA THR A 227 25.07 20.55 -6.80
C THR A 227 25.35 20.47 -8.29
N SER A 228 25.93 21.52 -8.86
CA SER A 228 26.38 21.54 -10.25
C SER A 228 27.37 20.41 -10.55
N ALA A 229 28.27 20.07 -9.62
CA ALA A 229 29.22 18.98 -9.80
C ALA A 229 28.52 17.61 -9.85
N ASP A 230 27.56 17.38 -8.95
CA ASP A 230 26.74 16.15 -8.94
C ASP A 230 25.93 15.98 -10.22
N PHE A 231 25.38 17.08 -10.76
CA PHE A 231 24.63 17.06 -12.01
C PHE A 231 25.51 16.67 -13.20
N VAL A 232 26.75 17.17 -13.25
CA VAL A 232 27.67 16.78 -14.32
C VAL A 232 28.14 15.33 -14.15
N ALA A 233 28.40 14.89 -12.92
CA ALA A 233 28.73 13.50 -12.62
C ALA A 233 27.60 12.55 -13.06
N MET A 234 26.34 12.93 -12.80
CA MET A 234 25.16 12.23 -13.27
C MET A 234 25.10 12.15 -14.80
N LEU A 235 25.30 13.26 -15.51
CA LEU A 235 25.26 13.26 -16.98
C LEU A 235 26.31 12.34 -17.61
N LEU A 236 27.49 12.25 -17.00
CA LEU A 236 28.54 11.35 -17.45
C LEU A 236 28.18 9.87 -17.29
N CYS A 237 27.26 9.50 -16.39
CA CYS A 237 26.75 8.13 -16.30
C CYS A 237 25.84 7.75 -17.48
N PHE A 238 25.35 8.72 -18.25
CA PHE A 238 24.45 8.51 -19.40
C PHE A 238 25.10 8.79 -20.75
N CYS A 239 26.33 9.29 -20.78
CA CYS A 239 27.07 9.58 -22.01
C CYS A 239 28.15 8.52 -22.24
N GLU A 240 28.41 8.18 -23.50
CA GLU A 240 29.45 7.22 -23.88
C GLU A 240 30.86 7.74 -23.58
N ASN A 241 31.04 9.06 -23.64
CA ASN A 241 32.31 9.72 -23.38
C ASN A 241 32.12 11.19 -22.92
N GLY A 242 33.22 11.79 -22.44
CA GLY A 242 33.24 13.16 -21.96
C GLY A 242 32.90 14.21 -23.03
N ASP A 243 33.20 13.95 -24.30
CA ASP A 243 32.94 14.88 -25.41
C ASP A 243 31.44 14.97 -25.73
N GLN A 244 30.72 13.85 -25.63
CA GLN A 244 29.26 13.82 -25.75
C GLN A 244 28.59 14.53 -24.57
N ALA A 245 29.06 14.27 -23.34
CA ALA A 245 28.59 14.99 -22.16
C ALA A 245 28.87 16.50 -22.27
N GLN A 246 30.00 16.88 -22.86
CA GLN A 246 30.36 18.27 -23.14
C GLN A 246 29.39 18.93 -24.12
N SER A 247 29.04 18.25 -25.21
CA SER A 247 28.10 18.76 -26.20
C SER A 247 26.71 18.96 -25.60
N VAL A 248 26.24 18.00 -24.80
CA VAL A 248 24.95 18.07 -24.09
C VAL A 248 24.95 19.22 -23.08
N MET A 249 26.00 19.33 -22.26
CA MET A 249 26.14 20.43 -21.29
C MET A 249 26.19 21.78 -21.97
N ALA A 250 26.95 21.93 -23.05
CA ALA A 250 27.02 23.17 -23.84
C ALA A 250 25.67 23.52 -24.48
N SER A 251 24.86 22.52 -24.85
CA SER A 251 23.50 22.76 -25.36
C SER A 251 22.54 23.20 -24.26
N ILE A 252 22.52 22.51 -23.12
CA ILE A 252 21.70 22.87 -21.95
C ILE A 252 22.06 24.27 -21.45
N ALA A 253 23.37 24.54 -21.37
CA ALA A 253 23.96 25.83 -21.07
C ALA A 253 23.41 26.91 -22.02
N ARG A 254 23.61 26.74 -23.32
CA ARG A 254 23.17 27.69 -24.35
C ARG A 254 21.66 27.95 -24.33
N GLU A 255 20.84 26.95 -24.04
CA GLU A 255 19.37 27.10 -23.95
C GLU A 255 18.89 27.76 -22.64
N ARG A 256 19.64 27.67 -21.53
CA ARG A 256 19.27 28.27 -20.24
C ARG A 256 20.01 29.57 -19.88
N PHE A 257 21.15 29.85 -20.51
CA PHE A 257 22.03 30.98 -20.16
C PHE A 257 21.65 32.32 -20.79
N GLU A 258 20.53 32.42 -21.51
CA GLU A 258 19.91 33.75 -21.74
C GLU A 258 19.33 34.36 -20.44
N ALA A 259 19.24 33.61 -19.33
CA ALA A 259 18.59 34.04 -18.09
C ALA A 259 19.46 34.05 -16.81
N ILE A 260 20.71 33.59 -16.85
CA ILE A 260 21.60 33.55 -15.67
C ILE A 260 23.00 34.03 -16.08
N ASP A 261 23.48 35.11 -15.45
CA ASP A 261 24.86 35.61 -15.58
C ASP A 261 25.84 34.53 -15.08
N VAL A 262 26.49 33.83 -16.01
CA VAL A 262 27.64 32.98 -15.69
C VAL A 262 28.89 33.83 -15.80
N PRO A 263 29.67 33.99 -14.72
CA PRO A 263 30.93 34.72 -14.78
C PRO A 263 31.86 34.12 -15.86
N GLU A 264 32.43 34.97 -16.71
CA GLU A 264 33.41 34.56 -17.72
C GLU A 264 34.54 33.73 -17.06
N GLY A 265 34.74 32.49 -17.55
CA GLY A 265 35.80 31.58 -17.08
C GLY A 265 35.37 30.45 -16.14
N GLN A 266 34.09 30.31 -15.80
CA GLN A 266 33.53 29.09 -15.20
C GLN A 266 32.68 28.34 -16.22
N ASP A 267 33.32 27.57 -17.09
CA ASP A 267 32.62 26.54 -17.86
C ASP A 267 32.32 25.32 -16.96
N ALA A 268 31.40 24.46 -17.37
CA ALA A 268 31.11 23.21 -16.65
C ALA A 268 32.37 22.32 -16.49
N PHE A 269 33.43 22.61 -17.26
CA PHE A 269 34.71 21.89 -17.29
C PHE A 269 35.65 22.30 -16.16
N GLY A 270 35.69 23.58 -15.77
CA GLY A 270 36.41 24.02 -14.57
C GLY A 270 35.90 23.36 -13.28
N LEU A 271 34.68 22.81 -13.29
CA LEU A 271 34.15 21.97 -12.21
C LEU A 271 34.58 20.49 -12.38
N LEU A 272 34.53 19.92 -13.58
CA LEU A 272 34.97 18.54 -13.84
C LEU A 272 36.48 18.32 -13.65
N GLU A 273 37.32 19.22 -14.17
CA GLU A 273 38.78 19.16 -13.98
C GLU A 273 39.16 19.33 -12.51
N ARG A 274 38.35 20.08 -11.76
CA ARG A 274 38.59 20.34 -10.33
C ARG A 274 38.13 19.19 -9.44
N GLU A 275 37.03 18.51 -9.76
CA GLU A 275 36.46 17.43 -8.95
C GLU A 275 36.93 16.02 -9.40
N GLY A 276 37.47 15.90 -10.62
CA GLY A 276 37.90 14.64 -11.22
C GLY A 276 36.74 13.85 -11.85
N MET A 277 37.06 12.89 -12.73
CA MET A 277 36.05 12.05 -13.38
C MET A 277 35.31 11.19 -12.35
N PRO A 278 33.97 11.13 -12.38
CA PRO A 278 33.22 10.27 -11.49
C PRO A 278 33.56 8.81 -11.76
N VAL A 279 33.65 8.01 -10.69
CA VAL A 279 33.82 6.56 -10.77
C VAL A 279 32.47 5.93 -10.44
N ALA A 280 31.92 5.19 -11.41
CA ALA A 280 30.72 4.39 -11.23
C ALA A 280 31.11 2.96 -10.85
N ILE A 281 30.63 2.49 -9.70
CA ILE A 281 30.93 1.15 -9.16
C ILE A 281 29.62 0.39 -9.03
N GLU A 282 29.50 -0.75 -9.71
CA GLU A 282 28.38 -1.66 -9.50
C GLU A 282 28.33 -2.12 -8.04
N ALA A 283 27.14 -2.08 -7.45
CA ALA A 283 26.92 -2.44 -6.07
C ALA A 283 25.69 -3.33 -5.92
N GLU A 284 25.68 -4.19 -4.91
CA GLU A 284 24.50 -4.99 -4.59
C GLU A 284 23.47 -4.19 -3.79
N LEU A 285 22.20 -4.51 -4.00
CA LEU A 285 21.09 -4.02 -3.17
C LEU A 285 21.21 -4.55 -1.74
N ALA A 286 21.13 -3.68 -0.75
CA ALA A 286 21.15 -4.00 0.68
C ALA A 286 19.83 -3.60 1.36
N GLU A 287 19.61 -4.06 2.60
CA GLU A 287 18.38 -3.75 3.34
C GLU A 287 18.21 -2.25 3.61
N GLU A 288 19.32 -1.51 3.73
CA GLU A 288 19.32 -0.05 3.83
C GLU A 288 18.77 0.68 2.59
N ASP A 289 18.64 0.02 1.43
CA ASP A 289 18.13 0.63 0.19
C ASP A 289 16.60 0.58 0.09
N VAL A 290 15.91 -0.10 1.02
CA VAL A 290 14.44 -0.24 1.02
C VAL A 290 13.69 1.11 0.93
N PRO A 291 14.10 2.18 1.63
CA PRO A 291 13.48 3.50 1.47
C PRO A 291 13.61 4.05 0.04
N GLN A 292 14.76 3.89 -0.60
CA GLN A 292 15.02 4.31 -1.99
C GLN A 292 14.16 3.50 -2.97
N LEU A 293 14.07 2.18 -2.79
CA LEU A 293 13.17 1.33 -3.57
C LEU A 293 11.70 1.78 -3.43
N ALA A 294 11.28 2.20 -2.25
CA ALA A 294 9.95 2.78 -2.05
C ALA A 294 9.75 4.08 -2.85
N LYS A 295 10.77 4.96 -2.93
CA LYS A 295 10.71 6.17 -3.78
C LYS A 295 10.68 5.82 -5.27
N LEU A 296 11.40 4.79 -5.68
CA LEU A 296 11.38 4.31 -7.07
C LEU A 296 9.98 3.80 -7.45
N VAL A 297 9.34 3.00 -6.59
CA VAL A 297 7.92 2.60 -6.76
C VAL A 297 7.01 3.82 -6.85
N GLN A 298 7.16 4.78 -5.94
CA GLN A 298 6.39 6.02 -5.97
C GLN A 298 6.61 6.81 -7.26
N GLY A 299 7.84 6.82 -7.79
CA GLY A 299 8.21 7.43 -9.07
C GLY A 299 7.53 6.77 -10.26
N ILE A 300 7.51 5.43 -10.31
CA ILE A 300 6.83 4.69 -11.39
C ILE A 300 5.32 4.94 -11.35
N VAL A 301 4.70 4.87 -10.17
CA VAL A 301 3.26 5.18 -10.03
C VAL A 301 2.97 6.62 -10.45
N SER A 302 3.83 7.54 -10.03
CA SER A 302 3.76 8.95 -10.38
C SER A 302 3.84 9.23 -11.87
N LEU A 303 4.69 8.49 -12.58
CA LEU A 303 4.84 8.56 -14.04
C LEU A 303 3.50 8.22 -14.73
N HIS A 304 2.87 7.12 -14.31
CA HIS A 304 1.63 6.63 -14.90
C HIS A 304 0.37 7.43 -14.50
N LEU A 305 0.44 8.21 -13.43
CA LEU A 305 -0.65 9.04 -12.94
C LEU A 305 -0.54 10.51 -13.33
N GLN A 306 0.45 10.90 -14.13
CA GLN A 306 0.62 12.32 -14.48
C GLN A 306 -0.56 12.91 -15.26
N GLY A 307 -1.24 12.11 -16.06
CA GLY A 307 -2.44 12.52 -16.81
C GLY A 307 -3.73 12.55 -15.98
N ALA A 308 -3.70 12.15 -14.71
CA ALA A 308 -4.89 12.18 -13.86
C ALA A 308 -5.32 13.63 -13.57
N THR A 309 -6.61 13.92 -13.74
CA THR A 309 -7.19 15.26 -13.56
C THR A 309 -8.33 15.23 -12.56
N VAL A 310 -8.67 16.37 -11.97
CA VAL A 310 -9.86 16.48 -11.13
C VAL A 310 -11.07 16.78 -12.02
N ASP A 311 -12.10 15.95 -11.95
CA ASP A 311 -13.34 16.14 -12.70
C ASP A 311 -14.57 15.80 -11.83
N LEU A 312 -15.24 16.84 -11.33
CA LEU A 312 -16.41 16.70 -10.44
C LEU A 312 -17.66 16.17 -11.16
N PHE A 313 -17.67 16.15 -12.49
CA PHE A 313 -18.82 15.70 -13.29
C PHE A 313 -18.62 14.28 -13.82
N ARG A 314 -17.37 13.88 -14.04
CA ARG A 314 -16.99 12.55 -14.56
C ARG A 314 -16.36 11.60 -13.55
N ALA A 315 -16.05 12.05 -12.33
CA ALA A 315 -15.55 11.19 -11.26
C ALA A 315 -16.44 11.23 -10.01
N SER A 316 -16.25 10.24 -9.13
CA SER A 316 -17.04 10.06 -7.91
C SER A 316 -16.20 10.29 -6.66
N GLU A 317 -16.85 10.37 -5.49
CA GLU A 317 -16.16 10.43 -4.20
C GLU A 317 -15.29 9.19 -3.94
N GLU A 318 -15.67 8.02 -4.50
CA GLU A 318 -14.94 6.75 -4.33
C GLU A 318 -13.52 6.80 -4.92
N ASP A 319 -13.33 7.61 -5.96
CA ASP A 319 -12.07 7.82 -6.69
C ASP A 319 -11.44 9.18 -6.37
N GLY A 320 -11.93 9.86 -5.33
CA GLY A 320 -11.43 11.18 -4.92
C GLY A 320 -11.65 12.26 -5.98
N PHE A 321 -12.68 12.12 -6.82
CA PHE A 321 -12.99 13.00 -7.95
C PHE A 321 -11.89 13.09 -9.02
N LEU A 322 -11.05 12.06 -9.12
CA LEU A 322 -10.05 11.96 -10.18
C LEU A 322 -10.64 11.28 -11.42
N ALA A 323 -10.42 11.90 -12.58
CA ALA A 323 -10.64 11.31 -13.89
C ALA A 323 -9.31 10.87 -14.49
N PHE A 324 -9.34 9.73 -15.16
CA PHE A 324 -8.18 9.08 -15.76
C PHE A 324 -8.35 9.00 -17.27
N ASP A 325 -7.23 9.02 -17.99
CA ASP A 325 -7.27 8.99 -19.45
C ASP A 325 -7.35 7.60 -20.06
N SER A 326 -7.05 6.56 -19.27
CA SER A 326 -7.00 5.17 -19.68
C SER A 326 -7.28 4.22 -18.50
N ALA A 327 -7.65 2.97 -18.80
CA ALA A 327 -7.80 1.94 -17.78
C ALA A 327 -6.48 1.65 -17.06
N LEU A 328 -5.34 1.73 -17.77
CA LEU A 328 -4.00 1.58 -17.19
C LEU A 328 -3.77 2.58 -16.05
N ALA A 329 -4.04 3.86 -16.27
CA ALA A 329 -3.85 4.89 -15.25
C ALA A 329 -4.76 4.64 -14.03
N TYR A 330 -5.99 4.17 -14.24
CA TYR A 330 -6.88 3.78 -13.14
C TYR A 330 -6.35 2.58 -12.34
N LEU A 331 -5.80 1.56 -13.01
CA LEU A 331 -5.17 0.41 -12.33
C LEU A 331 -3.99 0.86 -11.45
N TRP A 332 -3.15 1.76 -11.98
CA TRP A 332 -2.07 2.38 -11.22
C TRP A 332 -2.56 3.20 -10.03
N TYR A 333 -3.69 3.90 -10.17
CA TYR A 333 -4.32 4.63 -9.07
C TYR A 333 -4.84 3.67 -7.99
N GLY A 334 -5.52 2.60 -8.39
CA GLY A 334 -5.96 1.54 -7.49
C GLY A 334 -4.81 0.91 -6.71
N PHE A 335 -3.67 0.67 -7.37
CA PHE A 335 -2.44 0.25 -6.72
C PHE A 335 -1.89 1.31 -5.76
N ALA A 336 -1.81 2.58 -6.19
CA ALA A 336 -1.34 3.69 -5.36
C ALA A 336 -2.14 3.85 -4.05
N ARG A 337 -3.45 3.65 -4.10
CA ARG A 337 -4.32 3.66 -2.91
C ARG A 337 -3.94 2.57 -1.91
N LYS A 338 -3.42 1.42 -2.39
CA LYS A 338 -2.89 0.34 -1.54
C LYS A 338 -1.47 0.65 -1.03
N LEU A 339 -0.70 1.49 -1.72
CA LEU A 339 0.67 1.89 -1.33
C LEU A 339 0.72 2.76 -0.08
N GLY A 340 -0.38 3.42 0.27
CA GLY A 340 -0.54 4.08 1.56
C GLY A 340 -0.33 3.05 2.68
N GLN A 341 0.87 3.04 3.28
CA GLN A 341 1.34 2.17 4.37
C GLN A 341 0.48 2.19 5.66
N ILE A 342 -0.74 2.71 5.61
CA ILE A 342 -1.66 2.70 6.75
C ILE A 342 -2.82 1.79 6.40
N ARG A 343 -2.63 0.48 6.64
CA ARG A 343 -3.77 -0.35 7.01
C ARG A 343 -4.33 0.26 8.32
N VAL A 344 -5.35 1.10 8.23
CA VAL A 344 -5.97 1.72 9.41
C VAL A 344 -6.92 0.73 10.04
N GLY A 345 -6.63 0.31 11.27
CA GLY A 345 -7.58 -0.36 12.14
C GLY A 345 -8.34 0.67 12.96
N TYR A 346 -9.62 0.42 13.26
CA TYR A 346 -10.38 1.22 14.22
C TYR A 346 -10.42 0.50 15.57
N CYS A 347 -10.07 1.22 16.64
CA CYS A 347 -10.06 0.63 17.97
C CYS A 347 -11.50 0.34 18.43
N GLN A 348 -11.82 -0.92 18.72
CA GLN A 348 -13.17 -1.30 19.17
C GLN A 348 -13.60 -0.65 20.48
N GLN A 349 -12.66 -0.10 21.27
CA GLN A 349 -12.96 0.56 22.55
C GLN A 349 -13.14 2.07 22.44
N CYS A 350 -12.33 2.75 21.62
CA CYS A 350 -12.29 4.22 21.57
C CYS A 350 -12.59 4.82 20.20
N GLY A 351 -12.80 4.00 19.18
CA GLY A 351 -13.09 4.43 17.81
C GLY A 351 -11.92 5.10 17.09
N LYS A 352 -10.80 5.36 17.77
CA LYS A 352 -9.65 6.02 17.16
C LYS A 352 -9.00 5.14 16.09
N PRO A 353 -8.66 5.70 14.92
CA PRO A 353 -7.86 5.02 13.92
C PRO A 353 -6.45 4.74 14.46
N PHE A 354 -5.86 3.61 14.10
CA PHE A 354 -4.48 3.26 14.43
C PHE A 354 -3.83 2.44 13.32
N SER A 355 -2.52 2.57 13.14
CA SER A 355 -1.79 1.85 12.08
C SER A 355 -1.67 0.34 12.38
N LEU A 356 -1.91 -0.47 11.35
CA LEU A 356 -1.65 -1.90 11.30
C LEU A 356 -0.37 -2.23 10.49
N ALA A 357 0.46 -1.23 10.18
CA ALA A 357 1.75 -1.43 9.52
C ALA A 357 2.59 -2.46 10.31
N GLY A 358 3.18 -3.43 9.60
CA GLY A 358 4.02 -4.48 10.19
C GLY A 358 3.30 -5.57 10.99
N HIS A 359 1.96 -5.59 11.06
CA HIS A 359 1.25 -6.64 11.80
C HIS A 359 1.18 -7.96 11.02
N ARG A 360 1.84 -9.02 11.51
CA ARG A 360 1.69 -10.41 11.02
C ARG A 360 0.77 -11.20 11.96
N GLY A 361 -0.14 -12.02 11.41
CA GLY A 361 -1.05 -12.88 12.20
C GLY A 361 -2.42 -12.26 12.55
N ILE A 362 -3.04 -12.73 13.65
CA ILE A 362 -4.43 -12.40 14.05
C ILE A 362 -4.65 -10.89 14.13
N PRO A 363 -5.68 -10.33 13.47
CA PRO A 363 -5.85 -8.88 13.33
C PRO A 363 -5.94 -8.15 14.69
N LYS A 364 -5.11 -7.12 14.87
CA LYS A 364 -5.10 -6.24 16.05
C LYS A 364 -6.41 -5.44 16.12
N ARG A 365 -7.09 -5.49 17.28
CA ARG A 365 -8.43 -4.88 17.50
C ARG A 365 -8.43 -3.60 18.36
N PHE A 366 -7.31 -3.28 18.99
CA PHE A 366 -7.19 -2.17 19.94
C PHE A 366 -5.93 -1.34 19.64
N CYS A 367 -6.05 -0.02 19.76
CA CYS A 367 -4.95 0.91 19.50
C CYS A 367 -3.84 0.88 20.56
N SER A 368 -4.15 0.41 21.78
CA SER A 368 -3.20 0.36 22.90
C SER A 368 -3.57 -0.73 23.92
N ASP A 369 -2.61 -1.17 24.73
CA ASP A 369 -2.86 -2.09 25.85
C ASP A 369 -3.80 -1.50 26.89
N ALA A 370 -3.82 -0.17 27.04
CA ALA A 370 -4.80 0.53 27.86
C ALA A 370 -6.22 0.32 27.33
N CYS A 371 -6.45 0.44 26.01
CA CYS A 371 -7.76 0.18 25.41
C CYS A 371 -8.17 -1.30 25.50
N LYS A 372 -7.21 -2.22 25.31
CA LYS A 372 -7.43 -3.66 25.49
C LYS A 372 -7.86 -3.99 26.92
N THR A 373 -7.19 -3.39 27.91
CA THR A 373 -7.51 -3.58 29.34
C THR A 373 -8.85 -2.94 29.69
N LYS A 374 -9.17 -1.76 29.16
CA LYS A 374 -10.45 -1.09 29.37
C LYS A 374 -11.62 -1.92 28.82
N ALA A 375 -11.48 -2.46 27.60
CA ALA A 375 -12.47 -3.35 27.00
C ALA A 375 -12.68 -4.64 27.81
N LYS A 376 -11.59 -5.24 28.31
CA LYS A 376 -11.65 -6.41 29.21
C LYS A 376 -12.42 -6.07 30.50
N ASN A 377 -12.10 -4.94 31.13
CA ASN A 377 -12.74 -4.50 32.36
C ASN A 377 -14.22 -4.18 32.16
N GLU A 378 -14.60 -3.60 31.02
CA GLU A 378 -15.99 -3.29 30.70
C GLU A 378 -16.82 -4.55 30.46
N ARG A 379 -16.27 -5.55 29.74
CA ARG A 379 -16.90 -6.88 29.61
C ARG A 379 -17.10 -7.54 30.97
N GLN A 380 -16.09 -7.47 31.83
CA GLN A 380 -16.19 -8.02 33.18
C GLN A 380 -17.24 -7.28 34.03
N ARG A 381 -17.33 -5.94 33.92
CA ARG A 381 -18.38 -5.16 34.59
C ARG A 381 -19.78 -5.56 34.13
N LYS A 382 -19.99 -5.71 32.82
CA LYS A 382 -21.28 -6.16 32.26
C LYS A 382 -21.63 -7.56 32.76
N LEU A 383 -20.67 -8.49 32.76
CA LEU A 383 -20.86 -9.84 33.28
C LEU A 383 -21.23 -9.85 34.77
N VAL A 384 -20.52 -9.07 35.59
CA VAL A 384 -20.81 -8.93 37.02
C VAL A 384 -22.19 -8.33 37.24
N GLN A 385 -22.59 -7.33 36.43
CA GLN A 385 -23.92 -6.73 36.53
C GLN A 385 -25.01 -7.72 36.11
N GLU A 386 -24.78 -8.52 35.07
CA GLU A 386 -25.72 -9.55 34.61
C GLU A 386 -25.94 -10.62 35.69
N VAL A 387 -24.86 -11.11 36.33
CA VAL A 387 -24.94 -12.05 37.47
C VAL A 387 -25.80 -11.47 38.59
N ARG A 388 -25.61 -10.18 38.92
CA ARG A 388 -26.38 -9.50 39.97
C ARG A 388 -27.85 -9.38 39.60
N ASN A 389 -28.15 -8.96 38.37
CA ASN A 389 -29.52 -8.78 37.88
C ASN A 389 -30.29 -10.11 37.90
N ARG A 390 -29.68 -11.19 37.41
CA ARG A 390 -30.28 -12.53 37.43
C ARG A 390 -30.54 -13.05 38.84
N PHE A 391 -29.60 -12.78 39.76
CA PHE A 391 -29.78 -13.18 41.16
C PHE A 391 -30.98 -12.46 41.80
N VAL A 392 -31.10 -11.14 41.59
CA VAL A 392 -32.26 -10.36 42.06
C VAL A 392 -33.56 -10.80 41.40
N ALA A 393 -33.53 -11.18 40.12
CA ALA A 393 -34.68 -11.68 39.39
C ALA A 393 -35.17 -13.06 39.89
N GLY A 394 -34.45 -13.70 40.80
CA GLY A 394 -34.85 -14.98 41.42
C GLY A 394 -34.17 -16.22 40.86
N GLU A 395 -33.21 -16.10 39.94
CA GLU A 395 -32.50 -17.24 39.36
C GLU A 395 -31.50 -17.86 40.36
N SER A 396 -31.47 -19.18 40.50
CA SER A 396 -30.50 -19.87 41.37
C SER A 396 -29.05 -19.70 40.87
N VAL A 397 -28.07 -19.77 41.78
CA VAL A 397 -26.63 -19.75 41.43
C VAL A 397 -26.29 -20.76 40.33
N ASP A 398 -26.88 -21.96 40.34
CA ASP A 398 -26.64 -22.98 39.30
C ASP A 398 -27.25 -22.60 37.93
N ALA A 399 -28.37 -21.89 37.91
CA ALA A 399 -28.93 -21.33 36.68
C ALA A 399 -28.05 -20.19 36.14
N ILE A 400 -27.57 -19.32 37.02
CA ILE A 400 -26.68 -18.20 36.68
C ILE A 400 -25.32 -18.71 36.17
N VAL A 401 -24.77 -19.76 36.76
CA VAL A 401 -23.52 -20.39 36.30
C VAL A 401 -23.67 -20.91 34.88
N ARG A 402 -24.76 -21.63 34.58
CA ARG A 402 -25.04 -22.14 33.24
C ARG A 402 -25.21 -21.03 32.21
N ALA A 403 -25.81 -19.90 32.59
CA ALA A 403 -26.04 -18.77 31.69
C ALA A 403 -24.78 -17.90 31.47
N CYS A 404 -24.04 -17.58 32.53
CA CYS A 404 -22.95 -16.61 32.50
C CYS A 404 -21.56 -17.24 32.26
N TYR A 405 -21.40 -18.56 32.48
CA TYR A 405 -20.14 -19.28 32.35
C TYR A 405 -20.29 -20.63 31.62
N PRO A 406 -20.81 -20.66 30.38
CA PRO A 406 -21.19 -21.91 29.67
C PRO A 406 -20.02 -22.85 29.29
N GLY A 407 -18.77 -22.50 29.60
CA GLY A 407 -17.58 -23.32 29.29
C GLY A 407 -16.62 -23.53 30.46
N GLU A 408 -16.95 -23.06 31.67
CA GLU A 408 -16.12 -23.30 32.85
C GLU A 408 -16.64 -24.50 33.67
N ALA A 409 -15.73 -25.21 34.34
CA ALA A 409 -16.11 -26.29 35.25
C ALA A 409 -17.05 -25.75 36.36
N HIS A 410 -18.20 -26.41 36.54
CA HIS A 410 -19.31 -25.92 37.36
C HIS A 410 -18.88 -25.49 38.78
N GLY A 411 -18.05 -26.28 39.46
CA GLY A 411 -17.59 -25.97 40.82
C GLY A 411 -16.75 -24.68 40.91
N VAL A 412 -15.94 -24.39 39.88
CA VAL A 412 -15.11 -23.18 39.81
C VAL A 412 -15.97 -21.96 39.52
N ALA A 413 -16.90 -22.07 38.58
CA ALA A 413 -17.83 -21.01 38.22
C ALA A 413 -18.79 -20.67 39.38
N ALA A 414 -19.35 -21.69 40.07
CA ALA A 414 -20.21 -21.49 41.23
C ALA A 414 -19.50 -20.75 42.36
N LYS A 415 -18.22 -21.08 42.62
CA LYS A 415 -17.39 -20.37 43.59
C LYS A 415 -17.18 -18.90 43.19
N LYS A 416 -16.93 -18.61 41.92
CA LYS A 416 -16.80 -17.24 41.40
C LYS A 416 -18.08 -16.44 41.58
N VAL A 417 -19.24 -17.01 41.25
CA VAL A 417 -20.55 -16.35 41.41
C VAL A 417 -20.82 -16.05 42.89
N ARG A 418 -20.63 -17.02 43.79
CA ARG A 418 -20.80 -16.81 45.25
C ARG A 418 -19.91 -15.69 45.77
N VAL A 419 -18.63 -15.65 45.39
CA VAL A 419 -17.71 -14.57 45.80
C VAL A 419 -18.13 -13.21 45.25
N LEU A 420 -18.61 -13.15 44.01
CA LEU A 420 -19.10 -11.90 43.40
C LEU A 420 -20.35 -11.36 44.11
N LEU A 421 -21.27 -12.24 44.49
CA LEU A 421 -22.49 -11.90 45.22
C LEU A 421 -22.19 -11.53 46.68
N HIS A 422 -21.33 -12.30 47.37
CA HIS A 422 -20.93 -12.01 48.75
C HIS A 422 -20.29 -10.63 48.90
N ARG A 423 -19.45 -10.23 47.94
CA ARG A 423 -18.80 -8.90 47.93
C ARG A 423 -19.72 -7.76 47.47
N TRP A 424 -20.96 -8.05 47.10
CA TRP A 424 -21.88 -7.05 46.61
C TRP A 424 -22.60 -6.33 47.77
N VAL A 425 -22.14 -5.11 48.07
CA VAL A 425 -22.64 -4.28 49.18
C VAL A 425 -24.17 -4.07 49.15
N GLN A 426 -24.75 -3.92 47.95
CA GLN A 426 -26.19 -3.67 47.83
C GLN A 426 -27.02 -4.90 48.19
N LEU A 427 -26.56 -6.10 47.85
CA LEU A 427 -27.19 -7.35 48.31
C LEU A 427 -27.17 -7.45 49.83
N ARG A 428 -26.06 -7.05 50.46
CA ARG A 428 -25.96 -7.01 51.92
C ARG A 428 -26.98 -6.05 52.53
N HIS A 429 -27.15 -4.85 51.97
CA HIS A 429 -28.18 -3.91 52.44
C HIS A 429 -29.59 -4.45 52.26
N MET A 430 -29.89 -5.08 51.11
CA MET A 430 -31.20 -5.72 50.87
C MET A 430 -31.48 -6.83 51.90
N VAL A 431 -30.47 -7.63 52.26
CA VAL A 431 -30.59 -8.64 53.32
C VAL A 431 -30.80 -7.99 54.70
N GLU A 432 -30.05 -6.94 55.03
CA GLU A 432 -30.19 -6.21 56.30
C GLU A 432 -31.58 -5.55 56.42
N GLU A 433 -32.09 -4.94 55.36
CA GLU A 433 -33.43 -4.34 55.28
C GLU A 433 -34.54 -5.39 55.39
N GLY A 434 -34.45 -6.50 54.63
CA GLY A 434 -35.41 -7.60 54.70
C GLY A 434 -35.50 -8.18 56.11
N VAL A 435 -34.36 -8.45 56.75
CA VAL A 435 -34.31 -8.92 58.15
C VAL A 435 -34.89 -7.89 59.12
N ALA A 436 -34.67 -6.58 58.89
CA ALA A 436 -35.26 -5.54 59.74
C ALA A 436 -36.78 -5.43 59.59
N LEU A 437 -37.31 -5.70 58.39
CA LEU A 437 -38.74 -5.69 58.06
C LEU A 437 -39.46 -7.03 58.35
N GLY A 438 -38.70 -8.08 58.71
CA GLY A 438 -39.23 -9.42 58.96
C GLY A 438 -39.42 -10.29 57.71
N ASP A 439 -39.00 -9.82 56.53
CA ASP A 439 -38.94 -10.59 55.29
C ASP A 439 -37.56 -11.26 55.14
N GLU A 440 -37.44 -12.48 55.65
CA GLU A 440 -36.18 -13.24 55.64
C GLU A 440 -35.99 -14.11 54.37
N ALA A 441 -36.86 -13.99 53.35
CA ALA A 441 -36.80 -14.86 52.17
C ALA A 441 -35.45 -14.76 51.44
N LEU A 442 -34.93 -13.54 51.24
CA LEU A 442 -33.64 -13.31 50.60
C LEU A 442 -32.46 -13.77 51.47
N ALA A 443 -32.55 -13.60 52.78
CA ALA A 443 -31.52 -14.02 53.73
C ALA A 443 -31.36 -15.54 53.75
N ASN A 444 -32.49 -16.26 53.83
CA ASN A 444 -32.51 -17.73 53.80
C ASN A 444 -32.01 -18.28 52.47
N ARG A 445 -32.31 -17.60 51.35
CA ARG A 445 -31.77 -17.95 50.03
C ARG A 445 -30.25 -17.75 49.94
N CYS A 446 -29.73 -16.64 50.43
CA CYS A 446 -28.28 -16.39 50.46
C CYS A 446 -27.52 -17.46 51.25
N VAL A 447 -28.11 -17.97 52.35
CA VAL A 447 -27.54 -19.10 53.11
C VAL A 447 -27.68 -20.42 52.33
N GLY A 448 -28.87 -20.71 51.79
CA GLY A 448 -29.14 -21.94 51.05
C GLY A 448 -28.29 -22.11 49.78
N GLU A 449 -27.97 -21.02 49.09
CA GLU A 449 -27.13 -21.03 47.89
C GLU A 449 -25.62 -20.87 48.19
N GLY A 450 -25.25 -20.75 49.47
CA GLY A 450 -23.86 -20.63 49.93
C GLY A 450 -23.20 -19.29 49.59
N VAL A 451 -23.99 -18.23 49.45
CA VAL A 451 -23.51 -16.86 49.23
C VAL A 451 -23.06 -16.22 50.54
N CYS A 452 -23.82 -16.45 51.62
CA CYS A 452 -23.49 -16.01 52.99
C CYS A 452 -23.43 -17.21 53.93
N THR A 453 -22.72 -17.06 55.05
CA THR A 453 -22.78 -18.06 56.12
C THR A 453 -23.98 -17.80 57.03
N LEU A 454 -24.46 -18.84 57.73
CA LEU A 454 -25.54 -18.72 58.71
C LEU A 454 -25.16 -17.73 59.83
N GLU A 455 -23.89 -17.75 60.25
CA GLU A 455 -23.34 -16.85 61.27
C GLU A 455 -23.38 -15.37 60.84
N GLU A 456 -23.08 -15.08 59.57
CA GLU A 456 -23.15 -13.72 59.02
C GLU A 456 -24.59 -13.17 59.07
N VAL A 457 -25.58 -13.97 58.73
CA VAL A 457 -27.00 -13.59 58.79
C VAL A 457 -27.47 -13.48 60.24
N ASP A 458 -27.05 -14.37 61.13
CA ASP A 458 -27.37 -14.29 62.57
C ASP A 458 -26.80 -13.04 63.23
N MET A 459 -25.60 -12.59 62.84
CA MET A 459 -25.06 -11.32 63.28
C MET A 459 -25.92 -10.13 62.83
N VAL A 460 -26.47 -10.18 61.61
CA VAL A 460 -27.40 -9.17 61.11
C VAL A 460 -28.70 -9.19 61.92
N ARG A 461 -29.30 -10.36 62.15
CA ARG A 461 -30.50 -10.54 62.99
C ARG A 461 -30.32 -9.92 64.38
N ARG A 462 -29.21 -10.22 65.06
CA ARG A 462 -28.89 -9.67 66.39
C ARG A 462 -28.74 -8.15 66.36
N ARG A 463 -28.12 -7.61 65.31
CA ARG A 463 -27.92 -6.16 65.15
C ARG A 463 -29.24 -5.43 64.91
N CYS A 464 -30.13 -5.97 64.08
CA CYS A 464 -31.46 -5.41 63.84
C CYS A 464 -32.33 -5.49 65.10
N ALA A 465 -32.30 -6.61 65.82
CA ALA A 465 -33.01 -6.77 67.10
C ALA A 465 -32.52 -5.79 68.19
N ALA A 466 -31.21 -5.49 68.24
CA ALA A 466 -30.67 -4.49 69.15
C ALA A 466 -31.13 -3.07 68.81
N LYS A 467 -31.21 -2.72 67.51
CA LYS A 467 -31.72 -1.40 67.05
C LYS A 467 -33.21 -1.22 67.36
N ASN A 468 -34.03 -2.26 67.19
CA ASN A 468 -35.46 -2.19 67.51
C ASN A 468 -35.76 -2.15 69.03
N LYS A 469 -34.79 -2.49 69.89
CA LYS A 469 -34.89 -2.36 71.35
C LYS A 469 -34.44 -0.99 71.89
N SER A 470 -33.99 -0.08 71.04
CA SER A 470 -33.62 1.29 71.41
C SER A 470 -34.59 2.28 70.75
N PRO A 471 -35.77 2.55 71.34
CA PRO A 471 -36.58 3.67 70.89
C PRO A 471 -35.75 4.94 71.13
N LYS A 472 -35.57 5.75 70.08
CA LYS A 472 -35.07 7.11 70.22
C LYS A 472 -35.94 7.83 71.26
N LEU A 473 -35.34 8.18 72.40
CA LEU A 473 -35.83 9.25 73.27
C LEU A 473 -35.86 10.53 72.43
N LEU A 474 -37.04 10.86 71.91
CA LEU A 474 -37.37 12.18 71.37
C LEU A 474 -37.44 13.13 72.58
N GLN A 475 -36.48 14.06 72.64
CA GLN A 475 -36.69 15.40 73.22
C GLN A 475 -37.05 16.34 72.08
#